data_AF-A0A553JWP2-F1
#
_entry.id   AF-A0A553JWP2-F1
#
_cell.length_a   1.000
_cell.length_b   1.000
_cell.length_c   1.000
_cell.angle_alpha   90.00
_cell.angle_beta   90.00
_cell.angle_gamma   90.00
#
_symmetry.space_group_name_H-M   'P 1'
#
loop_
_entity.id
_entity.type
_entity.pdbx_description
1 polymer ?
#
loop_
_entity_poly.entity_id
_entity_poly.type
_entity_poly.pdbx_seq_one_letter_code
_entity_poly.pdbx_strand_id
1 'polypeptide(L)'
;MVEVVRQLVADWPRPEERRGSSTGPTVLVALADPIVGLSLAHAVAVAFPEARVAAVLEDGEFLPTVAGVTSFRMGSVRRRARSSWFQPEALLAEQLLQDTAWVCATESAVTRPEPPILLTPELLESGDPVPLTHQSAELRDQIEILTGAITRILSAGDILLDRHWEPARPIIPTPGELRAMAAEILGLLGLPCDPANEFTAVELASRLPALAARSGWTCRRPDDYEEVLPFETVEALAPLVHLAYNTVSTDTGNATDSDLANEIWDHLSEFNRAGNRAVLIGAAVVHAAMGWGWQRSDGAATAVRPTPEQVERLAQLEHRRWAINQRRNGAQDHRWMLPWDGPEGSRVSDGAKVYDRHIASEVIKILAFAGVSIGDED
;
A
#
# COMPACT_ATOMS: atom_id res chain seq x y z
N MET A 1 -12.43 -29.68 8.22
CA MET A 1 -11.69 -28.83 7.25
C MET A 1 -12.57 -27.81 6.56
N VAL A 2 -13.70 -28.17 5.91
CA VAL A 2 -14.62 -27.15 5.37
C VAL A 2 -15.07 -26.16 6.44
N GLU A 3 -15.29 -26.61 7.67
CA GLU A 3 -15.60 -25.72 8.81
C GLU A 3 -14.42 -24.82 9.22
N VAL A 4 -13.18 -25.27 9.06
CA VAL A 4 -11.99 -24.44 9.28
C VAL A 4 -11.88 -23.39 8.18
N VAL A 5 -12.15 -23.77 6.92
CA VAL A 5 -12.21 -22.82 5.80
C VAL A 5 -13.37 -21.85 5.98
N ARG A 6 -14.51 -22.29 6.51
CA ARG A 6 -15.63 -21.42 6.86
C ARG A 6 -15.23 -20.38 7.89
N GLN A 7 -14.52 -20.77 8.94
CA GLN A 7 -14.00 -19.83 9.92
C GLN A 7 -13.02 -18.84 9.27
N LEU A 8 -12.05 -19.32 8.47
CA LEU A 8 -11.08 -18.46 7.79
C LEU A 8 -11.72 -17.50 6.76
N VAL A 9 -12.77 -17.94 6.07
CA VAL A 9 -13.55 -17.09 5.14
C VAL A 9 -14.41 -16.10 5.93
N ALA A 10 -14.94 -16.47 7.09
CA ALA A 10 -15.63 -15.55 7.98
C ALA A 10 -14.67 -14.49 8.58
N ASP A 11 -13.42 -14.88 8.84
CA ASP A 11 -12.35 -14.00 9.32
C ASP A 11 -11.72 -13.19 8.18
N TRP A 12 -12.05 -13.48 6.91
CA TRP A 12 -11.57 -12.69 5.77
C TRP A 12 -12.16 -11.28 5.85
N PRO A 13 -11.33 -10.23 5.83
CA PRO A 13 -11.79 -8.85 5.93
C PRO A 13 -12.45 -8.42 4.61
N ARG A 14 -13.71 -8.85 4.42
CA ARG A 14 -14.48 -8.54 3.22
C ARG A 14 -14.58 -7.03 3.06
N PRO A 15 -14.18 -6.47 1.90
CA PRO A 15 -14.40 -5.07 1.61
C PRO A 15 -15.89 -4.72 1.61
N GLU A 16 -16.22 -3.50 2.03
CA GLU A 16 -17.58 -2.96 1.92
C GLU A 16 -18.02 -2.86 0.44
N GLU A 17 -19.34 -2.74 0.20
CA GLU A 17 -19.87 -2.54 -1.15
C GLU A 17 -19.23 -1.28 -1.79
N ARG A 18 -18.76 -1.41 -3.05
CA ARG A 18 -17.99 -0.37 -3.78
C ARG A 18 -16.61 -0.05 -3.19
N ARG A 19 -16.08 -0.88 -2.29
CA ARG A 19 -14.68 -0.85 -1.82
C ARG A 19 -14.00 -2.19 -2.14
N GLY A 20 -12.69 -2.17 -2.40
CA GLY A 20 -11.84 -3.31 -2.73
C GLY A 20 -12.21 -4.05 -4.02
N SER A 21 -11.54 -5.17 -4.29
CA SER A 21 -11.96 -6.09 -5.35
C SER A 21 -13.14 -6.93 -4.85
N SER A 22 -14.23 -6.99 -5.61
CA SER A 22 -15.41 -7.81 -5.30
C SER A 22 -15.15 -9.33 -5.36
N THR A 23 -13.97 -9.75 -5.82
CA THR A 23 -13.56 -11.15 -5.79
C THR A 23 -13.34 -11.59 -4.33
N GLY A 24 -13.96 -12.70 -3.93
CA GLY A 24 -13.77 -13.30 -2.62
C GLY A 24 -12.34 -13.78 -2.39
N PRO A 25 -12.07 -14.36 -1.21
CA PRO A 25 -10.72 -14.74 -0.81
C PRO A 25 -10.09 -15.73 -1.80
N THR A 26 -8.77 -15.67 -1.94
CA THR A 26 -8.03 -16.75 -2.62
C THR A 26 -7.77 -17.86 -1.60
N VAL A 27 -8.30 -19.05 -1.85
CA VAL A 27 -8.08 -20.22 -0.99
C VAL A 27 -7.15 -21.19 -1.71
N LEU A 28 -5.96 -21.39 -1.14
CA LEU A 28 -4.98 -22.37 -1.60
C LEU A 28 -5.10 -23.65 -0.78
N VAL A 29 -5.51 -24.75 -1.43
CA VAL A 29 -5.58 -26.09 -0.82
C VAL A 29 -4.35 -26.88 -1.24
N ALA A 30 -3.40 -27.06 -0.31
CA ALA A 30 -2.19 -27.84 -0.53
C ALA A 30 -2.16 -29.04 0.41
N LEU A 31 -2.57 -30.21 -0.09
CA LEU A 31 -2.55 -31.47 0.66
C LEU A 31 -1.72 -32.52 -0.09
N ALA A 32 -1.04 -33.38 0.67
CA ALA A 32 -0.17 -34.42 0.11
C ALA A 32 -0.93 -35.47 -0.70
N ASP A 33 -2.17 -35.81 -0.31
CA ASP A 33 -3.05 -36.69 -1.06
C ASP A 33 -3.81 -35.89 -2.13
N PRO A 34 -3.60 -36.17 -3.44
CA PRO A 34 -4.24 -35.41 -4.51
C PRO A 34 -5.77 -35.55 -4.56
N ILE A 35 -6.31 -36.72 -4.20
CA ILE A 35 -7.75 -36.99 -4.24
C ILE A 35 -8.43 -36.22 -3.12
N VAL A 36 -7.84 -36.25 -1.92
CA VAL A 36 -8.35 -35.50 -0.75
C VAL A 36 -8.21 -33.99 -0.99
N GLY A 37 -7.05 -33.53 -1.49
CA GLY A 37 -6.79 -32.13 -1.81
C GLY A 37 -7.80 -31.56 -2.79
N LEU A 38 -8.04 -32.27 -3.88
CA LEU A 38 -8.98 -31.83 -4.91
C LEU A 38 -10.45 -31.90 -4.45
N SER A 39 -10.82 -32.96 -3.73
CA SER A 39 -12.17 -33.10 -3.18
C SER A 39 -12.48 -31.99 -2.17
N LEU A 40 -11.49 -31.61 -1.34
CA LEU A 40 -11.62 -30.48 -0.42
C LEU A 40 -11.70 -29.16 -1.18
N ALA A 41 -10.83 -28.93 -2.16
CA ALA A 41 -10.86 -27.71 -2.98
C ALA A 41 -12.22 -27.54 -3.67
N HIS A 42 -12.78 -28.63 -4.21
CA HIS A 42 -14.12 -28.60 -4.79
C HIS A 42 -15.20 -28.28 -3.76
N ALA A 43 -15.16 -28.93 -2.59
CA ALA A 43 -16.11 -28.66 -1.52
C ALA A 43 -16.05 -27.19 -1.05
N VAL A 44 -14.85 -26.60 -1.01
CA VAL A 44 -14.65 -25.17 -0.73
C VAL A 44 -15.25 -24.31 -1.84
N ALA A 45 -14.96 -24.61 -3.11
CA ALA A 45 -15.48 -23.83 -4.25
C ALA A 45 -17.03 -23.86 -4.32
N VAL A 46 -17.65 -24.98 -3.95
CA VAL A 46 -19.12 -25.09 -3.87
C VAL A 46 -19.67 -24.32 -2.67
N ALA A 47 -18.99 -24.35 -1.53
CA ALA A 47 -19.44 -23.67 -0.31
C ALA A 47 -19.24 -22.15 -0.37
N PHE A 48 -18.26 -21.67 -1.13
CA PHE A 48 -17.85 -20.27 -1.25
C PHE A 48 -17.67 -19.90 -2.73
N PRO A 49 -18.76 -19.74 -3.49
CA PRO A 49 -18.71 -19.49 -4.94
C PRO A 49 -18.00 -18.20 -5.32
N GLU A 50 -17.90 -17.24 -4.40
CA GLU A 50 -17.16 -15.98 -4.55
C GLU A 50 -15.64 -16.14 -4.39
N ALA A 51 -15.17 -17.23 -3.77
CA ALA A 51 -13.75 -17.47 -3.51
C ALA A 51 -13.01 -17.97 -4.76
N ARG A 52 -11.77 -17.53 -4.94
CA ARG A 52 -10.87 -18.08 -5.95
C ARG A 52 -10.16 -19.29 -5.36
N VAL A 53 -10.59 -20.49 -5.74
CA VAL A 53 -10.03 -21.72 -5.17
C VAL A 53 -8.97 -22.31 -6.08
N ALA A 54 -7.81 -22.60 -5.51
CA ALA A 54 -6.76 -23.34 -6.19
C ALA A 54 -6.30 -24.55 -5.38
N ALA A 55 -6.05 -25.66 -6.07
CA ALA A 55 -5.50 -26.88 -5.48
C ALA A 55 -4.04 -27.05 -5.92
N VAL A 56 -3.13 -27.22 -4.96
CA VAL A 56 -1.73 -27.57 -5.21
C VAL A 56 -1.55 -29.04 -4.87
N LEU A 57 -1.37 -29.87 -5.90
CA LEU A 57 -1.37 -31.33 -5.81
C LEU A 57 0.05 -31.85 -6.00
N GLU A 58 0.43 -32.93 -5.29
CA GLU A 58 1.69 -33.64 -5.56
C GLU A 58 1.78 -34.13 -7.01
N ASP A 59 3.00 -34.35 -7.50
CA ASP A 59 3.22 -34.75 -8.89
C ASP A 59 2.66 -36.16 -9.17
N GLY A 60 1.70 -36.25 -10.07
CA GLY A 60 1.09 -37.51 -10.52
C GLY A 60 0.80 -37.51 -12.03
N GLU A 61 0.39 -38.66 -12.57
CA GLU A 61 0.15 -38.82 -14.01
C GLU A 61 -1.05 -37.98 -14.48
N PHE A 62 -2.11 -37.89 -13.67
CA PHE A 62 -3.36 -37.22 -14.03
C PHE A 62 -3.60 -35.96 -13.18
N LEU A 63 -4.02 -34.88 -13.83
CA LEU A 63 -4.52 -33.67 -13.16
C LEU A 63 -6.02 -33.55 -13.45
N PRO A 64 -6.91 -33.91 -12.51
CA PRO A 64 -8.33 -33.80 -12.78
C PRO A 64 -8.73 -32.33 -12.85
N THR A 65 -9.50 -31.96 -13.87
CA THR A 65 -10.14 -30.64 -13.93
C THR A 65 -11.44 -30.70 -13.14
N VAL A 66 -11.59 -29.80 -12.18
CA VAL A 66 -12.83 -29.67 -11.40
C VAL A 66 -13.37 -28.26 -11.56
N ALA A 67 -14.67 -28.15 -11.80
CA ALA A 67 -15.34 -26.86 -11.94
C ALA A 67 -15.11 -26.00 -10.70
N GLY A 68 -14.74 -24.72 -10.93
CA GLY A 68 -14.48 -23.76 -9.86
C GLY A 68 -13.12 -23.91 -9.16
N VAL A 69 -12.27 -24.86 -9.57
CA VAL A 69 -10.95 -25.09 -8.95
C VAL A 69 -9.83 -24.98 -9.99
N THR A 70 -8.88 -24.08 -9.75
CA THR A 70 -7.65 -24.02 -10.53
C THR A 70 -6.62 -25.00 -9.95
N SER A 71 -6.19 -25.99 -10.73
CA SER A 71 -5.28 -27.03 -10.21
C SER A 71 -3.85 -26.81 -10.69
N PHE A 72 -2.89 -26.94 -9.78
CA PHE A 72 -1.46 -26.80 -10.02
C PHE A 72 -0.71 -28.05 -9.54
N ARG A 73 0.32 -28.49 -10.28
CA ARG A 73 1.26 -29.53 -9.82
C ARG A 73 2.33 -28.93 -8.92
N MET A 74 2.66 -29.60 -7.83
CA MET A 74 3.74 -29.22 -6.93
C MET A 74 5.07 -29.12 -7.66
N GLY A 75 5.39 -30.05 -8.57
CA GLY A 75 6.58 -29.98 -9.40
C GLY A 75 6.56 -28.82 -10.38
N SER A 76 5.41 -28.43 -10.91
CA SER A 76 5.28 -27.22 -11.75
C SER A 76 5.42 -25.95 -10.92
N VAL A 77 4.85 -25.90 -9.72
CA VAL A 77 4.99 -24.76 -8.78
C VAL A 77 6.44 -24.63 -8.32
N ARG A 78 7.07 -25.72 -7.87
CA ARG A 78 8.48 -25.77 -7.46
C ARG A 78 9.41 -25.41 -8.60
N ARG A 79 9.16 -25.93 -9.81
CA ARG A 79 9.93 -25.58 -11.00
C ARG A 79 9.76 -24.11 -11.32
N ARG A 80 8.55 -23.54 -11.24
CA ARG A 80 8.31 -22.12 -11.49
C ARG A 80 8.98 -21.24 -10.41
N ALA A 81 8.94 -21.66 -9.15
CA ALA A 81 9.59 -20.96 -8.04
C ALA A 81 11.14 -21.04 -8.09
N ARG A 82 11.69 -22.08 -8.72
CA ARG A 82 13.14 -22.32 -8.81
C ARG A 82 13.72 -22.10 -10.21
N SER A 83 12.90 -21.80 -11.22
CA SER A 83 13.39 -21.70 -12.59
C SER A 83 14.09 -20.37 -12.78
N SER A 84 15.17 -20.39 -13.57
CA SER A 84 15.80 -19.20 -14.14
C SER A 84 14.87 -18.37 -15.05
N TRP A 85 13.62 -18.83 -15.26
CA TRP A 85 12.57 -18.15 -16.02
C TRP A 85 11.68 -17.28 -15.12
N PHE A 86 11.69 -17.50 -13.80
CA PHE A 86 11.14 -16.52 -12.86
C PHE A 86 12.14 -15.38 -12.80
N GLN A 87 11.77 -14.26 -13.44
CA GLN A 87 12.52 -13.02 -13.42
C GLN A 87 11.73 -12.03 -12.57
N PRO A 88 11.99 -11.97 -11.25
CA PRO A 88 11.36 -10.99 -10.37
C PRO A 88 11.46 -9.56 -10.91
N GLU A 89 12.52 -9.25 -11.64
CA GLU A 89 12.75 -7.97 -12.30
C GLU A 89 11.72 -7.72 -13.42
N ALA A 90 11.42 -8.73 -14.25
CA ALA A 90 10.40 -8.61 -15.30
C ALA A 90 8.99 -8.47 -14.69
N LEU A 91 8.68 -9.23 -13.64
CA LEU A 91 7.42 -9.08 -12.91
C LEU A 91 7.33 -7.71 -12.22
N LEU A 92 8.44 -7.20 -11.67
CA LEU A 92 8.50 -5.86 -11.10
C LEU A 92 8.28 -4.79 -12.17
N ALA A 93 8.79 -4.98 -13.38
CA ALA A 93 8.53 -4.07 -14.49
C ALA A 93 7.04 -4.02 -14.86
N GLU A 94 6.38 -5.18 -14.91
CA GLU A 94 4.93 -5.27 -15.10
C GLU A 94 4.15 -4.61 -13.95
N GLN A 95 4.55 -4.87 -12.70
CA GLN A 95 3.93 -4.26 -11.51
C GLN A 95 4.11 -2.74 -11.47
N LEU A 96 5.30 -2.23 -11.84
CA LEU A 96 5.60 -0.80 -11.89
C LEU A 96 4.84 -0.11 -13.02
N LEU A 97 4.70 -0.77 -14.18
CA LEU A 97 3.87 -0.28 -15.29
C LEU A 97 2.39 -0.16 -14.86
N GLN A 98 1.86 -1.18 -14.18
CA GLN A 98 0.50 -1.17 -13.64
C GLN A 98 0.31 -0.08 -12.58
N ASP A 99 1.25 0.07 -11.64
CA ASP A 99 1.22 1.13 -10.62
C ASP A 99 1.25 2.52 -11.29
N THR A 100 2.11 2.72 -12.27
CA THR A 100 2.24 4.01 -12.99
C THR A 100 0.98 4.34 -13.77
N ALA A 101 0.42 3.36 -14.50
CA ALA A 101 -0.84 3.51 -15.23
C ALA A 101 -1.98 3.88 -14.28
N TRP A 102 -2.05 3.19 -13.13
CA TRP A 102 -3.02 3.48 -12.10
C TRP A 102 -2.83 4.90 -11.55
N VAL A 103 -1.63 5.26 -11.09
CA VAL A 103 -1.33 6.59 -10.52
C VAL A 103 -1.60 7.73 -11.53
N CYS A 104 -1.37 7.51 -12.82
CA CYS A 104 -1.49 8.53 -13.87
C CYS A 104 -2.85 8.57 -14.59
N ALA A 105 -3.81 7.71 -14.24
CA ALA A 105 -5.07 7.60 -14.95
C ALA A 105 -5.86 8.93 -14.95
N THR A 106 -6.69 9.16 -15.98
CA THR A 106 -7.33 10.47 -16.19
C THR A 106 -8.28 10.87 -15.05
N GLU A 107 -8.96 9.90 -14.45
CA GLU A 107 -9.86 10.10 -13.31
C GLU A 107 -9.13 10.35 -11.98
N SER A 108 -7.80 10.28 -11.98
CA SER A 108 -6.97 10.36 -10.78
C SER A 108 -6.58 11.77 -10.36
N ALA A 109 -7.32 12.82 -10.74
CA ALA A 109 -6.92 14.22 -10.61
C ALA A 109 -6.36 14.61 -9.22
N VAL A 110 -6.86 14.04 -8.12
CA VAL A 110 -6.36 14.29 -6.75
C VAL A 110 -5.07 13.53 -6.43
N THR A 111 -4.91 12.33 -6.99
CA THR A 111 -3.81 11.40 -6.71
C THR A 111 -2.73 11.41 -7.79
N ARG A 112 -2.96 12.10 -8.91
CA ARG A 112 -1.99 12.20 -10.01
C ARG A 112 -0.78 13.01 -9.57
N PRO A 113 0.45 12.52 -9.78
CA PRO A 113 1.65 13.27 -9.47
C PRO A 113 1.82 14.42 -10.47
N GLU A 114 2.20 15.58 -9.94
CA GLU A 114 2.49 16.78 -10.72
C GLU A 114 3.83 17.38 -10.24
N PRO A 115 4.93 17.23 -11.01
CA PRO A 115 5.05 16.53 -12.29
C PRO A 115 5.11 14.99 -12.11
N PRO A 116 4.72 14.21 -13.13
CA PRO A 116 5.00 12.78 -13.16
C PRO A 116 6.50 12.54 -13.42
N ILE A 117 7.14 11.70 -12.60
CA ILE A 117 8.55 11.31 -12.80
C ILE A 117 8.73 10.17 -13.82
N LEU A 118 7.66 9.44 -14.11
CA LEU A 118 7.59 8.44 -15.18
C LEU A 118 6.62 8.92 -16.26
N LEU A 119 6.92 8.59 -17.52
CA LEU A 119 5.98 8.88 -18.60
C LEU A 119 4.64 8.16 -18.38
N THR A 120 3.56 8.82 -18.76
CA THR A 120 2.21 8.24 -18.65
C THR A 120 2.10 7.05 -19.61
N PRO A 121 1.77 5.85 -19.11
CA PRO A 121 1.62 4.67 -19.97
C PRO A 121 0.47 4.82 -20.96
N GLU A 122 0.64 4.24 -22.14
CA GLU A 122 -0.47 4.00 -23.06
C GLU A 122 -1.38 2.90 -22.51
N LEU A 123 -2.69 3.10 -22.64
CA LEU A 123 -3.71 2.18 -22.13
C LEU A 123 -4.48 1.53 -23.29
N LEU A 124 -4.91 0.29 -23.08
CA LEU A 124 -5.89 -0.41 -23.91
C LEU A 124 -7.29 0.18 -23.67
N GLU A 125 -8.24 -0.15 -24.56
CA GLU A 125 -9.65 0.22 -24.37
C GLU A 125 -10.25 -0.33 -23.05
N SER A 126 -9.71 -1.43 -22.53
CA SER A 126 -10.11 -1.99 -21.23
C SER A 126 -9.68 -1.13 -20.03
N GLY A 127 -8.79 -0.16 -20.23
CA GLY A 127 -8.14 0.61 -19.17
C GLY A 127 -6.84 0.00 -18.64
N ASP A 128 -6.49 -1.22 -19.05
CA ASP A 128 -5.21 -1.84 -18.70
C ASP A 128 -4.05 -1.20 -19.47
N PRO A 129 -2.83 -1.13 -18.91
CA PRO A 129 -1.69 -0.66 -19.67
C PRO A 129 -1.38 -1.58 -20.84
N VAL A 130 -1.05 -0.99 -21.99
CA VAL A 130 -0.44 -1.71 -23.12
C VAL A 130 0.82 -2.42 -22.62
N PRO A 131 1.10 -3.68 -23.04
CA PRO A 131 2.27 -4.41 -22.54
C PRO A 131 3.56 -3.62 -22.71
N LEU A 132 4.48 -3.75 -21.74
CA LEU A 132 5.70 -2.94 -21.67
C LEU A 132 6.47 -2.92 -23.00
N THR A 133 6.58 -4.06 -23.69
CA THR A 133 7.28 -4.17 -24.99
C THR A 133 6.74 -3.26 -26.09
N HIS A 134 5.49 -2.83 -25.98
CA HIS A 134 4.79 -1.96 -26.93
C HIS A 134 4.65 -0.51 -26.46
N GLN A 135 5.08 -0.20 -25.22
CA GLN A 135 5.16 1.18 -24.74
C GLN A 135 6.26 1.96 -25.48
N SER A 136 6.26 3.29 -25.33
CA SER A 136 7.30 4.15 -25.86
C SER A 136 8.69 3.71 -25.37
N ALA A 137 9.71 3.88 -26.22
CA ALA A 137 11.08 3.48 -25.87
C ALA A 137 11.55 4.14 -24.56
N GLU A 138 11.23 5.43 -24.38
CA GLU A 138 11.59 6.19 -23.18
C GLU A 138 10.93 5.65 -21.91
N LEU A 139 9.63 5.30 -21.94
CA LEU A 139 8.96 4.72 -20.76
C LEU A 139 9.53 3.33 -20.43
N ARG A 140 9.82 2.52 -21.44
CA ARG A 140 10.47 1.22 -21.24
C ARG A 140 11.82 1.40 -20.57
N ASP A 141 12.65 2.30 -21.07
CA ASP A 141 13.98 2.58 -20.52
C ASP A 141 13.88 3.05 -19.06
N GLN A 142 12.93 3.94 -18.73
CA GLN A 142 12.68 4.39 -17.35
C GLN A 142 12.33 3.21 -16.42
N ILE A 143 11.40 2.34 -16.83
CA ILE A 143 10.98 1.18 -16.03
C ILE A 143 12.12 0.16 -15.90
N GLU A 144 12.85 -0.12 -16.99
CA GLU A 144 13.99 -1.04 -17.00
C GLU A 144 15.13 -0.54 -16.10
N ILE A 145 15.43 0.76 -16.12
CA ILE A 145 16.43 1.39 -15.23
C ILE A 145 16.04 1.19 -13.76
N LEU A 146 14.80 1.52 -13.39
CA LEU A 146 14.36 1.42 -11.99
C LEU A 146 14.30 -0.04 -11.50
N THR A 147 13.78 -0.93 -12.34
CA THR A 147 13.65 -2.36 -11.99
C THR A 147 15.02 -3.04 -11.91
N GLY A 148 15.94 -2.71 -12.81
CA GLY A 148 17.33 -3.18 -12.76
C GLY A 148 18.12 -2.63 -11.57
N ALA A 149 17.73 -1.47 -11.04
CA ALA A 149 18.35 -0.84 -9.88
C ALA A 149 17.61 -1.09 -8.55
N ILE A 150 16.60 -1.97 -8.51
CA ILE A 150 15.72 -2.12 -7.32
C ILE A 150 16.49 -2.41 -6.03
N THR A 151 17.52 -3.26 -6.08
CA THR A 151 18.37 -3.57 -4.92
C THR A 151 19.09 -2.32 -4.42
N ARG A 152 19.62 -1.49 -5.33
CA ARG A 152 20.30 -0.23 -4.98
C ARG A 152 19.32 0.77 -4.36
N ILE A 153 18.15 0.95 -4.98
CA ILE A 153 17.11 1.86 -4.48
C ILE A 153 16.71 1.45 -3.07
N LEU A 154 16.28 0.20 -2.87
CA LEU A 154 15.83 -0.25 -1.55
C LEU A 154 16.94 -0.27 -0.49
N SER A 155 18.19 -0.56 -0.87
CA SER A 155 19.33 -0.50 0.06
C SER A 155 19.60 0.92 0.56
N ALA A 156 19.26 1.96 -0.21
CA ALA A 156 19.38 3.35 0.26
C ALA A 156 18.42 3.67 1.41
N GLY A 157 17.34 2.90 1.56
CA GLY A 157 16.42 2.99 2.69
C GLY A 157 16.61 1.88 3.74
N ASP A 158 17.78 1.22 3.77
CA ASP A 158 18.06 0.07 4.65
C ASP A 158 17.05 -1.08 4.51
N ILE A 159 16.66 -1.36 3.27
CA ILE A 159 15.80 -2.49 2.90
C ILE A 159 16.58 -3.43 2.00
N LEU A 160 16.83 -4.64 2.50
CA LEU A 160 17.52 -5.71 1.80
C LEU A 160 16.51 -6.54 1.02
N LEU A 161 16.86 -6.88 -0.22
CA LEU A 161 16.12 -7.83 -1.03
C LEU A 161 16.75 -9.21 -0.97
N ASP A 162 15.92 -10.20 -0.75
CA ASP A 162 16.28 -11.60 -0.85
C ASP A 162 15.27 -12.37 -1.71
N ARG A 163 15.67 -13.53 -2.21
CA ARG A 163 14.82 -14.54 -2.86
C ARG A 163 14.42 -15.67 -1.91
N HIS A 164 14.76 -15.56 -0.62
CA HIS A 164 14.46 -16.57 0.39
C HIS A 164 13.01 -16.47 0.85
N TRP A 165 12.38 -17.62 1.06
CA TRP A 165 10.97 -17.72 1.44
C TRP A 165 10.83 -17.67 2.96
N GLU A 166 11.13 -16.52 3.56
CA GLU A 166 10.79 -16.26 4.95
C GLU A 166 9.53 -15.40 5.02
N PRO A 167 8.68 -15.56 6.06
CA PRO A 167 7.54 -14.68 6.24
C PRO A 167 8.02 -13.23 6.32
N ALA A 168 7.69 -12.43 5.31
CA ALA A 168 8.04 -11.02 5.30
C ALA A 168 7.37 -10.31 6.48
N ARG A 169 8.16 -9.60 7.28
CA ARG A 169 7.63 -8.67 8.28
C ARG A 169 7.24 -7.36 7.57
N PRO A 170 6.16 -6.69 8.01
CA PRO A 170 5.85 -5.36 7.49
C PRO A 170 7.03 -4.42 7.73
N ILE A 171 7.53 -3.80 6.67
CA ILE A 171 8.57 -2.78 6.75
C ILE A 171 7.90 -1.42 6.67
N ILE A 172 8.15 -0.58 7.67
CA ILE A 172 7.73 0.83 7.69
C ILE A 172 8.99 1.66 7.51
N PRO A 173 9.21 2.25 6.32
CA PRO A 173 10.32 3.16 6.11
C PRO A 173 10.14 4.45 6.90
N THR A 174 11.22 4.99 7.44
CA THR A 174 11.24 6.34 8.01
C THR A 174 11.21 7.38 6.89
N PRO A 175 10.87 8.65 7.19
CA PRO A 175 10.99 9.72 6.21
C PRO A 175 12.37 9.86 5.55
N GLY A 176 13.44 9.70 6.33
CA GLY A 176 14.82 9.77 5.83
C GLY A 176 15.15 8.66 4.87
N GLU A 177 14.71 7.43 5.18
CA GLU A 177 14.86 6.28 4.28
C GLU A 177 14.07 6.48 2.98
N LEU A 178 12.83 7.01 3.06
CA LEU A 178 12.05 7.34 1.87
C LEU A 178 12.73 8.38 1.00
N ARG A 179 13.32 9.42 1.60
CA ARG A 179 14.08 10.44 0.87
C ARG A 179 15.35 9.90 0.24
N ALA A 180 16.08 9.03 0.93
CA ALA A 180 17.26 8.38 0.39
C ALA A 180 16.91 7.51 -0.83
N MET A 181 15.84 6.72 -0.74
CA MET A 181 15.31 5.96 -1.88
C MET A 181 14.84 6.88 -3.02
N ALA A 182 14.17 7.99 -2.69
CA ALA A 182 13.71 8.97 -3.68
C ALA A 182 14.88 9.64 -4.42
N ALA A 183 15.94 10.01 -3.72
CA ALA A 183 17.15 10.58 -4.32
C ALA A 183 17.80 9.60 -5.31
N GLU A 184 17.84 8.31 -4.98
CA GLU A 184 18.30 7.26 -5.90
C GLU A 184 17.41 7.15 -7.15
N ILE A 185 16.09 7.15 -6.98
CA ILE A 185 15.13 7.13 -8.10
C ILE A 185 15.36 8.33 -9.03
N LEU A 186 15.44 9.55 -8.49
CA LEU A 186 15.63 10.75 -9.30
C LEU A 186 16.99 10.76 -10.01
N GLY A 187 18.05 10.34 -9.33
CA GLY A 187 19.38 10.23 -9.91
C GLY A 187 19.46 9.22 -11.06
N LEU A 188 18.77 8.09 -10.94
CA LEU A 188 18.67 7.08 -12.00
C LEU A 188 17.89 7.58 -13.22
N LEU A 189 16.84 8.38 -13.00
CA LEU A 189 16.03 8.96 -14.08
C LEU A 189 16.65 10.23 -14.68
N GLY A 190 17.74 10.75 -14.10
CA GLY A 190 18.35 12.00 -14.52
C GLY A 190 17.47 13.23 -14.28
N LEU A 191 16.57 13.17 -13.30
CA LEU A 191 15.64 14.24 -12.95
C LEU A 191 16.21 15.14 -11.84
N PRO A 192 15.85 16.44 -11.82
CA PRO A 192 16.32 17.35 -10.78
C PRO A 192 15.71 17.02 -9.41
N CYS A 193 16.49 17.26 -8.36
CA CYS A 193 16.07 17.18 -6.96
C CYS A 193 15.38 18.49 -6.58
N ASP A 194 14.14 18.68 -7.03
CA ASP A 194 13.26 19.78 -6.63
C ASP A 194 12.07 19.24 -5.81
N PRO A 195 11.39 20.08 -5.01
CA PRO A 195 10.35 19.61 -4.10
C PRO A 195 9.20 18.84 -4.77
N ALA A 196 8.89 19.11 -6.04
CA ALA A 196 7.80 18.46 -6.74
C ALA A 196 8.22 17.05 -7.23
N ASN A 197 9.41 16.95 -7.81
CA ASN A 197 9.99 15.67 -8.20
C ASN A 197 10.31 14.77 -7.00
N GLU A 198 10.88 15.36 -5.93
CA GLU A 198 11.17 14.66 -4.68
C GLU A 198 9.91 14.03 -4.08
N PHE A 199 8.81 14.78 -4.01
CA PHE A 199 7.58 14.24 -3.44
C PHE A 199 7.04 13.06 -4.25
N THR A 200 6.99 13.18 -5.58
CA THR A 200 6.56 12.07 -6.44
C THR A 200 7.48 10.84 -6.31
N ALA A 201 8.79 11.05 -6.16
CA ALA A 201 9.75 9.98 -5.95
C ALA A 201 9.62 9.32 -4.56
N VAL A 202 9.34 10.10 -3.51
CA VAL A 202 9.02 9.59 -2.16
C VAL A 202 7.74 8.75 -2.19
N GLU A 203 6.70 9.21 -2.90
CA GLU A 203 5.48 8.42 -3.10
C GLU A 203 5.79 7.09 -3.79
N LEU A 204 6.60 7.08 -4.85
CA LEU A 204 7.02 5.84 -5.51
C LEU A 204 7.85 4.95 -4.58
N ALA A 205 8.83 5.51 -3.87
CA ALA A 205 9.67 4.79 -2.92
C ALA A 205 8.85 4.05 -1.85
N SER A 206 7.79 4.69 -1.33
CA SER A 206 6.88 4.06 -0.36
C SER A 206 6.13 2.82 -0.90
N ARG A 207 6.00 2.71 -2.23
CA ARG A 207 5.30 1.61 -2.92
C ARG A 207 6.22 0.47 -3.30
N LEU A 208 7.50 0.75 -3.51
CA LEU A 208 8.47 -0.20 -4.06
C LEU A 208 8.61 -1.48 -3.23
N PRO A 209 8.65 -1.48 -1.88
CA PRO A 209 8.71 -2.72 -1.11
C PRO A 209 7.52 -3.65 -1.38
N ALA A 210 6.31 -3.09 -1.45
CA ALA A 210 5.11 -3.87 -1.75
C ALA A 210 5.07 -4.35 -3.21
N LEU A 211 5.55 -3.54 -4.15
CA LEU A 211 5.70 -3.92 -5.57
C LEU A 211 6.71 -5.07 -5.72
N ALA A 212 7.89 -4.95 -5.09
CA ALA A 212 8.92 -5.97 -5.07
C ALA A 212 8.41 -7.29 -4.46
N ALA A 213 7.69 -7.21 -3.34
CA ALA A 213 7.08 -8.37 -2.71
C ALA A 213 6.10 -9.11 -3.62
N ARG A 214 5.24 -8.37 -4.34
CA ARG A 214 4.32 -8.96 -5.34
C ARG A 214 5.05 -9.60 -6.52
N SER A 215 6.26 -9.16 -6.81
CA SER A 215 7.13 -9.72 -7.85
C SER A 215 7.97 -10.92 -7.37
N GLY A 216 7.79 -11.37 -6.13
CA GLY A 216 8.44 -12.53 -5.55
C GLY A 216 9.78 -12.26 -4.88
N TRP A 217 10.07 -11.00 -4.54
CA TRP A 217 11.13 -10.66 -3.61
C TRP A 217 10.66 -10.75 -2.17
N THR A 218 11.58 -11.06 -1.26
CA THR A 218 11.40 -10.88 0.17
C THR A 218 12.15 -9.63 0.58
N CYS A 219 11.43 -8.64 1.11
CA CYS A 219 12.04 -7.45 1.70
C CYS A 219 12.32 -7.73 3.18
N ARG A 220 13.52 -7.38 3.66
CA ARG A 220 13.90 -7.49 5.07
C ARG A 220 14.76 -6.31 5.51
N ARG A 221 14.82 -6.07 6.81
CA ARG A 221 15.79 -5.16 7.42
C ARG A 221 17.15 -5.85 7.62
N PRO A 222 18.26 -5.11 7.71
CA PRO A 222 19.51 -5.61 8.29
C PRO A 222 19.28 -6.20 9.69
N ASP A 223 20.08 -7.19 10.08
CA ASP A 223 19.87 -7.93 11.34
C ASP A 223 20.08 -7.05 12.58
N ASP A 224 20.88 -5.99 12.46
CA ASP A 224 21.21 -5.00 13.48
C ASP A 224 20.35 -3.73 13.40
N TYR A 225 19.35 -3.70 12.51
CA TYR A 225 18.50 -2.54 12.33
C TYR A 225 17.50 -2.36 13.47
N GLU A 226 17.49 -1.17 14.07
CA GLU A 226 16.52 -0.79 15.09
C GLU A 226 15.35 -0.02 14.48
N GLU A 227 14.17 -0.63 14.45
CA GLU A 227 12.97 0.01 13.91
C GLU A 227 12.55 1.23 14.72
N VAL A 228 12.42 2.37 14.04
CA VAL A 228 11.90 3.61 14.66
C VAL A 228 10.41 3.47 14.99
N LEU A 229 9.63 2.88 14.09
CA LEU A 229 8.21 2.60 14.28
C LEU A 229 7.91 1.13 13.95
N PRO A 230 7.99 0.21 14.92
CA PRO A 230 7.61 -1.18 14.74
C PRO A 230 6.14 -1.35 14.37
N PHE A 231 5.80 -2.41 13.63
CA PHE A 231 4.42 -2.64 13.22
C PHE A 231 3.48 -2.92 14.41
N GLU A 232 3.96 -3.59 15.45
CA GLU A 232 3.20 -3.81 16.69
C GLU A 232 2.85 -2.49 17.39
N THR A 233 3.73 -1.49 17.28
CA THR A 233 3.45 -0.13 17.76
C THR A 233 2.36 0.51 16.91
N VAL A 234 2.37 0.34 15.58
CA VAL A 234 1.29 0.82 14.71
C VAL A 234 -0.06 0.20 15.09
N GLU A 235 -0.12 -1.10 15.32
CA GLU A 235 -1.33 -1.79 15.79
C GLU A 235 -1.86 -1.18 17.10
N ALA A 236 -0.97 -0.90 18.06
CA ALA A 236 -1.34 -0.33 19.35
C ALA A 236 -1.80 1.14 19.26
N LEU A 237 -1.30 1.90 18.29
CA LEU A 237 -1.62 3.33 18.11
C LEU A 237 -2.83 3.57 17.20
N ALA A 238 -3.18 2.65 16.31
CA ALA A 238 -4.30 2.81 15.39
C ALA A 238 -5.64 3.18 16.06
N PRO A 239 -5.99 2.67 17.27
CA PRO A 239 -7.16 3.13 18.01
C PRO A 239 -7.14 4.62 18.37
N LEU A 240 -5.96 5.22 18.58
CA LEU A 240 -5.84 6.65 18.88
C LEU A 240 -6.11 7.52 17.65
N VAL A 241 -5.76 7.03 16.45
CA VAL A 241 -6.13 7.68 15.19
C VAL A 241 -7.65 7.65 15.01
N HIS A 242 -8.28 6.51 15.29
CA HIS A 242 -9.74 6.41 15.23
C HIS A 242 -10.42 7.36 16.23
N LEU A 243 -9.87 7.46 17.45
CA LEU A 243 -10.35 8.41 18.45
C LEU A 243 -10.24 9.86 17.94
N ALA A 244 -9.15 10.23 17.27
CA ALA A 244 -9.01 11.55 16.66
C ALA A 244 -10.09 11.82 15.61
N TYR A 245 -10.42 10.84 14.76
CA TYR A 245 -11.56 10.94 13.83
C TYR A 245 -12.90 11.15 14.55
N ASN A 246 -13.15 10.42 15.64
CA ASN A 246 -14.37 10.58 16.43
C ASN A 246 -14.45 11.97 17.10
N THR A 247 -13.32 12.49 17.60
CA THR A 247 -13.23 13.83 18.19
C THR A 247 -13.58 14.91 17.17
N VAL A 248 -12.89 14.95 16.03
CA VAL A 248 -13.18 15.97 15.00
C VAL A 248 -14.57 15.81 14.39
N SER A 249 -15.10 14.59 14.32
CA SER A 249 -16.49 14.37 13.94
C SER A 249 -17.47 14.99 14.92
N THR A 250 -17.27 14.79 16.21
CA THR A 250 -18.09 15.43 17.24
C THR A 250 -18.02 16.96 17.13
N ASP A 251 -16.81 17.52 17.01
CA ASP A 251 -16.58 18.97 16.96
C ASP A 251 -17.19 19.64 15.71
N THR A 252 -17.23 18.92 14.59
CA THR A 252 -17.75 19.43 13.32
C THR A 252 -19.21 19.06 13.06
N GLY A 253 -19.87 18.34 13.97
CA GLY A 253 -21.22 17.81 13.75
C GLY A 253 -21.27 16.79 12.60
N ASN A 254 -20.23 15.97 12.48
CA ASN A 254 -20.00 15.00 11.40
C ASN A 254 -20.01 15.63 10.00
N ALA A 255 -19.19 16.67 9.78
CA ALA A 255 -19.14 17.35 8.48
C ALA A 255 -18.76 16.43 7.28
N THR A 256 -18.24 15.23 7.55
CA THR A 256 -17.94 14.23 6.51
C THR A 256 -19.13 13.31 6.17
N ASP A 257 -20.21 13.37 6.96
CA ASP A 257 -21.32 12.41 7.00
C ASP A 257 -20.84 10.94 7.06
N SER A 258 -19.76 10.69 7.81
CA SER A 258 -19.21 9.34 7.95
C SER A 258 -19.95 8.59 9.05
N ASP A 259 -20.55 7.44 8.73
CA ASP A 259 -21.16 6.56 9.73
C ASP A 259 -20.10 5.99 10.70
N LEU A 260 -18.89 5.75 10.18
CA LEU A 260 -17.76 5.21 10.95
C LEU A 260 -17.34 6.12 12.11
N ALA A 261 -17.61 7.42 11.99
CA ALA A 261 -17.21 8.40 13.00
C ALA A 261 -18.04 8.33 14.29
N ASN A 262 -19.11 7.53 14.30
CA ASN A 262 -19.92 7.24 15.49
C ASN A 262 -19.66 5.83 16.04
N GLU A 263 -18.82 5.03 15.38
CA GLU A 263 -18.49 3.68 15.83
C GLU A 263 -17.33 3.69 16.82
N ILE A 264 -17.37 2.75 17.77
CA ILE A 264 -16.22 2.46 18.64
C ILE A 264 -15.24 1.54 17.91
N TRP A 265 -13.96 1.63 18.27
CA TRP A 265 -12.88 0.83 17.65
C TRP A 265 -13.21 -0.67 17.56
N ASP A 266 -13.76 -1.23 18.64
CA ASP A 266 -14.08 -2.65 18.74
C ASP A 266 -15.17 -3.12 17.77
N HIS A 267 -15.98 -2.18 17.26
CA HIS A 267 -17.05 -2.48 16.29
C HIS A 267 -16.64 -2.27 14.83
N LEU A 268 -15.51 -1.61 14.58
CA LEU A 268 -14.99 -1.45 13.23
C LEU A 268 -14.64 -2.81 12.62
N SER A 269 -14.98 -2.97 11.33
CA SER A 269 -14.45 -4.05 10.51
C SER A 269 -12.92 -3.96 10.41
N GLU A 270 -12.23 -5.09 10.24
CA GLU A 270 -10.77 -5.06 10.08
C GLU A 270 -10.32 -4.22 8.87
N PHE A 271 -11.14 -4.18 7.83
CA PHE A 271 -10.92 -3.29 6.68
C PHE A 271 -10.89 -1.80 7.11
N ASN A 272 -11.85 -1.36 7.94
CA ASN A 272 -11.89 0.03 8.43
C ASN A 272 -10.79 0.30 9.46
N ARG A 273 -10.43 -0.68 10.28
CA ARG A 273 -9.27 -0.57 11.17
C ARG A 273 -7.97 -0.43 10.37
N ALA A 274 -7.81 -1.15 9.27
CA ALA A 274 -6.62 -1.05 8.41
C ALA A 274 -6.42 0.37 7.86
N GLY A 275 -7.50 1.10 7.59
CA GLY A 275 -7.44 2.53 7.22
C GLY A 275 -6.73 3.40 8.26
N ASN A 276 -6.95 3.13 9.55
CA ASN A 276 -6.31 3.88 10.64
C ASN A 276 -4.80 3.56 10.77
N ARG A 277 -4.39 2.32 10.53
CA ARG A 277 -2.96 1.96 10.43
C ARG A 277 -2.28 2.64 9.26
N ALA A 278 -2.99 2.73 8.13
CA ALA A 278 -2.49 3.38 6.93
C ALA A 278 -2.21 4.88 7.12
N VAL A 279 -2.87 5.55 8.09
CA VAL A 279 -2.53 6.93 8.48
C VAL A 279 -1.16 6.97 9.15
N LEU A 280 -0.88 6.11 10.12
CA LEU A 280 0.42 6.06 10.82
C LEU A 280 1.57 5.68 9.88
N ILE A 281 1.36 4.66 9.05
CA ILE A 281 2.36 4.22 8.06
C ILE A 281 2.57 5.30 6.99
N GLY A 282 1.48 5.90 6.49
CA GLY A 282 1.54 6.94 5.47
C GLY A 282 2.08 8.29 5.98
N ALA A 283 2.10 8.51 7.30
CA ALA A 283 2.69 9.71 7.90
C ALA A 283 4.18 9.86 7.54
N ALA A 284 4.90 8.75 7.32
CA ALA A 284 6.30 8.83 6.89
C ALA A 284 6.45 9.53 5.53
N VAL A 285 5.52 9.28 4.59
CA VAL A 285 5.48 9.93 3.26
C VAL A 285 5.19 11.42 3.41
N VAL A 286 4.20 11.77 4.24
CA VAL A 286 3.81 13.16 4.49
C VAL A 286 4.94 13.93 5.16
N HIS A 287 5.60 13.35 6.16
CA HIS A 287 6.71 13.98 6.87
C HIS A 287 7.98 14.09 6.00
N ALA A 288 8.27 13.10 5.16
CA ALA A 288 9.34 13.20 4.16
C ALA A 288 9.13 14.39 3.21
N ALA A 289 7.89 14.59 2.76
CA ALA A 289 7.52 15.71 1.91
C ALA A 289 7.60 17.09 2.61
N MET A 290 7.55 17.09 3.94
CA MET A 290 7.76 18.29 4.78
C MET A 290 9.24 18.55 5.08
N GLY A 291 10.13 17.63 4.70
CA GLY A 291 11.55 17.71 5.04
C GLY A 291 11.88 17.16 6.44
N TRP A 292 10.92 16.53 7.13
CA TRP A 292 11.10 16.03 8.49
C TRP A 292 11.61 14.60 8.52
N GLY A 293 12.53 14.31 9.44
CA GLY A 293 13.02 12.98 9.78
C GLY A 293 12.35 12.40 11.03
N TRP A 294 12.47 11.09 11.20
CA TRP A 294 12.06 10.39 12.42
C TRP A 294 13.27 9.78 13.12
N GLN A 295 13.29 9.88 14.44
CA GLN A 295 14.27 9.20 15.28
C GLN A 295 13.56 8.55 16.46
N ARG A 296 14.15 7.47 16.96
CA ARG A 296 13.67 6.82 18.18
C ARG A 296 14.17 7.60 19.39
N SER A 297 13.30 7.79 20.37
CA SER A 297 13.62 8.42 21.64
C SER A 297 13.35 7.47 22.81
N ASP A 298 14.09 7.65 23.90
CA ASP A 298 13.91 6.88 25.13
C ASP A 298 12.64 7.36 25.87
N GLY A 299 11.51 6.74 25.56
CA GLY A 299 10.20 7.11 26.12
C GLY A 299 9.46 8.12 25.25
N ALA A 300 8.44 8.80 25.80
CA ALA A 300 7.64 9.74 25.03
C ALA A 300 8.48 10.96 24.57
N ALA A 301 8.42 11.27 23.28
CA ALA A 301 9.06 12.43 22.69
C ALA A 301 8.23 13.70 22.94
N THR A 302 8.87 14.86 22.80
CA THR A 302 8.14 16.13 22.72
C THR A 302 7.57 16.29 21.31
N ALA A 303 6.25 16.38 21.19
CA ALA A 303 5.60 16.62 19.90
C ALA A 303 6.01 17.99 19.33
N VAL A 304 6.41 17.99 18.06
CA VAL A 304 6.62 19.22 17.29
C VAL A 304 5.30 19.99 17.24
N ARG A 305 5.39 21.33 17.24
CA ARG A 305 4.24 22.22 17.07
C ARG A 305 4.36 22.90 15.71
N PRO A 306 3.68 22.39 14.66
CA PRO A 306 3.72 23.01 13.35
C PRO A 306 3.10 24.40 13.38
N THR A 307 3.60 25.32 12.56
CA THR A 307 2.94 26.62 12.32
C THR A 307 1.60 26.41 11.58
N PRO A 308 0.69 27.39 11.58
CA PRO A 308 -0.56 27.29 10.82
C PRO A 308 -0.36 26.94 9.34
N GLU A 309 0.68 27.48 8.70
CA GLU A 309 1.04 27.20 7.31
C GLU A 309 1.52 25.76 7.14
N GLN A 310 2.31 25.25 8.08
CA GLN A 310 2.73 23.85 8.08
C GLN A 310 1.56 22.90 8.31
N VAL A 311 0.61 23.24 9.18
CA VAL A 311 -0.63 22.45 9.38
C VAL A 311 -1.44 22.39 8.07
N GLU A 312 -1.58 23.51 7.37
CA GLU A 312 -2.30 23.52 6.09
C GLU A 312 -1.61 22.63 5.05
N ARG A 313 -0.27 22.71 4.96
CA ARG A 313 0.51 21.87 4.05
C ARG A 313 0.42 20.38 4.40
N LEU A 314 0.53 20.03 5.68
CA LEU A 314 0.36 18.66 6.15
C LEU A 314 -1.03 18.12 5.81
N ALA A 315 -2.07 18.94 5.99
CA ALA A 315 -3.45 18.55 5.69
C ALA A 315 -3.65 18.28 4.19
N GLN A 316 -3.07 19.11 3.33
CA GLN A 316 -3.10 18.88 1.88
C GLN A 316 -2.41 17.55 1.49
N LEU A 317 -1.27 17.25 2.12
CA LEU A 317 -0.53 16.00 1.90
C LEU A 317 -1.28 14.78 2.44
N GLU A 318 -1.90 14.90 3.62
CA GLU A 318 -2.72 13.86 4.22
C GLU A 318 -3.96 13.58 3.36
N HIS A 319 -4.62 14.61 2.84
CA HIS A 319 -5.75 14.44 1.91
C HIS A 319 -5.36 13.62 0.68
N ARG A 320 -4.17 13.92 0.11
CA ARG A 320 -3.64 13.15 -1.03
C ARG A 320 -3.33 11.71 -0.64
N ARG A 321 -2.68 11.48 0.50
CA ARG A 321 -2.39 10.14 1.04
C ARG A 321 -3.69 9.35 1.26
N TRP A 322 -4.71 9.98 1.85
CA TRP A 322 -6.04 9.42 2.03
C TRP A 322 -6.68 9.05 0.70
N ALA A 323 -6.67 9.94 -0.28
CA ALA A 323 -7.23 9.68 -1.61
C ALA A 323 -6.54 8.50 -2.31
N ILE A 324 -5.21 8.39 -2.21
CA ILE A 324 -4.45 7.24 -2.71
C ILE A 324 -4.91 5.95 -2.02
N ASN A 325 -5.04 5.97 -0.69
CA ASN A 325 -5.50 4.81 0.08
C ASN A 325 -6.92 4.39 -0.30
N GLN A 326 -7.84 5.34 -0.43
CA GLN A 326 -9.23 5.06 -0.84
C GLN A 326 -9.29 4.44 -2.22
N ARG A 327 -8.55 5.00 -3.18
CA ARG A 327 -8.55 4.50 -4.55
C ARG A 327 -7.96 3.10 -4.66
N ARG A 328 -6.90 2.79 -3.90
CA ARG A 328 -6.34 1.42 -3.84
C ARG A 328 -7.34 0.43 -3.30
N ASN A 329 -8.17 0.90 -2.37
CA ASN A 329 -9.24 0.16 -1.77
C ASN A 329 -10.55 0.32 -2.56
N GLY A 330 -10.49 0.50 -3.88
CA GLY A 330 -11.64 0.47 -4.80
C GLY A 330 -12.61 1.66 -4.73
N ALA A 331 -12.41 2.61 -3.82
CA ALA A 331 -13.29 3.75 -3.61
C ALA A 331 -12.88 4.95 -4.49
N GLN A 332 -12.76 4.73 -5.80
CA GLN A 332 -12.22 5.69 -6.78
C GLN A 332 -13.15 6.89 -7.11
N ASP A 333 -14.44 6.79 -6.78
CA ASP A 333 -15.48 7.79 -7.00
C ASP A 333 -15.97 8.43 -5.68
N HIS A 334 -15.17 8.37 -4.61
CA HIS A 334 -15.56 8.88 -3.30
C HIS A 334 -15.86 10.39 -3.36
N ARG A 335 -16.94 10.85 -2.69
CA ARG A 335 -17.42 12.25 -2.75
C ARG A 335 -16.37 13.30 -2.37
N TRP A 336 -15.40 12.90 -1.55
CA TRP A 336 -14.31 13.74 -1.07
C TRP A 336 -13.04 13.64 -1.91
N MET A 337 -12.99 12.81 -2.96
CA MET A 337 -11.90 12.81 -3.94
C MET A 337 -12.02 14.02 -4.88
N LEU A 338 -11.94 15.20 -4.27
CA LEU A 338 -11.87 16.49 -4.93
C LEU A 338 -10.50 17.12 -4.67
N PRO A 339 -10.01 18.00 -5.56
CA PRO A 339 -8.83 18.81 -5.31
C PRO A 339 -8.89 19.58 -4.00
N TRP A 340 -7.73 19.84 -3.38
CA TRP A 340 -7.67 20.66 -2.17
C TRP A 340 -8.17 22.09 -2.43
N ASP A 341 -7.71 22.68 -3.53
CA ASP A 341 -8.05 24.05 -3.92
C ASP A 341 -8.87 24.09 -5.21
N GLY A 342 -9.68 25.13 -5.35
CA GLY A 342 -10.56 25.33 -6.50
C GLY A 342 -11.84 26.08 -6.16
N PRO A 343 -12.71 26.32 -7.15
CA PRO A 343 -14.05 26.84 -6.93
C PRO A 343 -14.88 25.99 -5.96
N GLU A 344 -15.84 26.62 -5.28
CA GLU A 344 -16.80 25.90 -4.45
C GLU A 344 -17.58 24.87 -5.29
N GLY A 345 -17.75 23.66 -4.75
CA GLY A 345 -18.36 22.53 -5.46
C GLY A 345 -17.39 21.72 -6.34
N SER A 346 -16.15 22.18 -6.55
CA SER A 346 -15.10 21.41 -7.25
C SER A 346 -13.82 21.21 -6.43
N ARG A 347 -13.85 21.56 -5.14
CA ARG A 347 -12.79 21.29 -4.16
C ARG A 347 -13.33 20.62 -2.90
N VAL A 348 -12.44 20.08 -2.08
CA VAL A 348 -12.78 19.61 -0.73
C VAL A 348 -13.45 20.73 0.06
N SER A 349 -14.58 20.40 0.71
CA SER A 349 -15.32 21.34 1.55
C SER A 349 -14.48 21.77 2.76
N ASP A 350 -14.70 22.99 3.25
CA ASP A 350 -13.93 23.48 4.40
C ASP A 350 -14.15 22.62 5.65
N GLY A 351 -15.35 22.05 5.83
CA GLY A 351 -15.66 21.10 6.89
C GLY A 351 -14.85 19.80 6.77
N ALA A 352 -14.71 19.24 5.57
CA ALA A 352 -13.86 18.06 5.36
C ALA A 352 -12.37 18.38 5.57
N LYS A 353 -11.89 19.55 5.13
CA LYS A 353 -10.50 19.99 5.39
C LYS A 353 -10.16 20.09 6.88
N VAL A 354 -11.13 20.32 7.77
CA VAL A 354 -10.90 20.30 9.22
C VAL A 354 -10.42 18.93 9.70
N TYR A 355 -10.90 17.85 9.08
CA TYR A 355 -10.48 16.49 9.43
C TYR A 355 -9.01 16.29 9.08
N ASP A 356 -8.58 16.61 7.86
CA ASP A 356 -7.19 16.42 7.45
C ASP A 356 -6.23 17.25 8.31
N ARG A 357 -6.59 18.50 8.66
CA ARG A 357 -5.81 19.33 9.59
C ARG A 357 -5.70 18.73 10.99
N HIS A 358 -6.83 18.22 11.50
CA HIS A 358 -6.88 17.62 12.82
C HIS A 358 -6.03 16.34 12.86
N ILE A 359 -6.24 15.43 11.91
CA ILE A 359 -5.52 14.16 11.84
C ILE A 359 -4.03 14.37 11.63
N ALA A 360 -3.63 15.25 10.70
CA ALA A 360 -2.22 15.61 10.52
C ALA A 360 -1.56 16.08 11.82
N SER A 361 -2.28 16.86 12.63
CA SER A 361 -1.78 17.38 13.89
C SER A 361 -1.76 16.33 15.01
N GLU A 362 -2.78 15.47 15.09
CA GLU A 362 -2.86 14.42 16.10
C GLU A 362 -1.86 13.29 15.86
N VAL A 363 -1.60 12.93 14.59
CA VAL A 363 -0.60 11.90 14.25
C VAL A 363 0.78 12.26 14.78
N ILE A 364 1.19 13.54 14.72
CA ILE A 364 2.44 14.02 15.31
C ILE A 364 2.49 13.73 16.82
N LYS A 365 1.38 13.98 17.54
CA LYS A 365 1.29 13.74 18.98
C LYS A 365 1.25 12.24 19.31
N ILE A 366 0.56 11.45 18.50
CA ILE A 366 0.45 9.99 18.64
C ILE A 366 1.82 9.34 18.45
N LEU A 367 2.58 9.76 17.43
CA LEU A 367 3.94 9.29 17.20
C LEU A 367 4.88 9.72 18.34
N ALA A 368 4.77 10.97 18.81
CA ALA A 368 5.55 11.44 19.95
C ALA A 368 5.24 10.65 21.23
N PHE A 369 3.98 10.33 21.49
CA PHE A 369 3.59 9.47 22.62
C PHE A 369 4.24 8.08 22.56
N ALA A 370 4.45 7.54 21.35
CA ALA A 370 5.13 6.27 21.12
C ALA A 370 6.66 6.36 21.15
N GLY A 371 7.21 7.55 21.40
CA GLY A 371 8.65 7.78 21.45
C GLY A 371 9.32 7.97 20.09
N VAL A 372 8.56 8.38 19.08
CA VAL A 372 9.13 8.85 17.80
C VAL A 372 9.30 10.36 17.87
N SER A 373 10.54 10.84 17.86
CA SER A 373 10.85 12.26 17.71
C SER A 373 10.83 12.64 16.23
N ILE A 374 10.15 13.75 15.93
CA ILE A 374 10.06 14.33 14.58
C ILE A 374 10.88 15.63 14.61
N GLY A 375 11.68 15.87 13.58
CA GLY A 375 12.48 17.09 13.46
C GLY A 375 13.01 17.27 12.05
N ASP A 376 13.68 18.39 11.78
CA ASP A 376 14.41 18.54 10.53
C ASP A 376 15.57 17.51 10.48
N GLU A 377 15.89 17.02 9.28
CA GLU A 377 17.12 16.22 9.11
C GLU A 377 18.31 17.18 9.02
N ASP A 378 19.31 16.95 9.89
CA ASP A 378 20.60 17.67 9.91
C ASP A 378 21.47 17.34 8.68
#